data_AF-A0A2V9HUV9-F1
#
_entry.id   AF-A0A2V9HUV9-F1
#
_cell.length_a   1.000
_cell.length_b   1.000
_cell.length_c   1.000
_cell.angle_alpha   90.00
_cell.angle_beta   90.00
_cell.angle_gamma   90.00
#
_symmetry.space_group_name_H-M   'P 1'
#
loop_
_entity.id
_entity.type
_entity.pdbx_description
1 polymer ?
#
loop_
_entity_poly.entity_id
_entity_poly.type
_entity_poly.pdbx_seq_one_letter_code
_entity_poly.pdbx_strand_id
1 'polypeptide(L)'
;MEGETHAVRVARQIARALGGSPVRIAGSKKILYHAAAAMAAGHVLALEEAAMQLLLSLGMRRSEAVRALLPLTRQVLENFETLGPRVAWTGPITKWRGRICKHCRNHRRNLPKLTRR
;
A
#
# COMPACT_ATOMS: atom_id res chain seq x y z
N MET A 1 0.61 -8.48 17.99
CA MET A 1 0.41 -8.40 19.45
C MET A 1 1.61 -8.99 20.17
N GLU A 2 2.07 -8.31 21.20
CA GLU A 2 3.18 -8.67 22.09
C GLU A 2 2.90 -8.04 23.46
N GLY A 3 3.32 -8.69 24.53
CA GLY A 3 3.07 -8.27 25.91
C GLY A 3 2.91 -9.50 26.80
N GLU A 4 2.54 -9.29 28.05
CA GLU A 4 2.26 -10.37 29.00
C GLU A 4 1.14 -11.29 28.51
N THR A 5 1.24 -12.59 28.80
CA THR A 5 0.34 -13.61 28.28
C THR A 5 -1.14 -13.31 28.56
N HIS A 6 -1.46 -12.81 29.75
CA HIS A 6 -2.84 -12.44 30.10
C HIS A 6 -3.33 -11.24 29.25
N ALA A 7 -2.55 -10.17 29.18
CA ALA A 7 -2.87 -8.97 28.40
C ALA A 7 -3.04 -9.28 26.90
N VAL A 8 -2.16 -10.13 26.33
CA VAL A 8 -2.26 -10.55 24.92
C VAL A 8 -3.53 -11.36 24.66
N ARG A 9 -3.96 -12.21 25.59
CA ARG A 9 -5.22 -12.96 25.44
C ARG A 9 -6.43 -12.02 25.38
N VAL A 10 -6.51 -11.07 26.30
CA VAL A 10 -7.61 -10.09 26.34
C VAL A 10 -7.60 -9.23 25.08
N ALA A 11 -6.44 -8.70 24.67
CA ALA A 11 -6.32 -7.91 23.44
C ALA A 11 -6.76 -8.69 22.19
N ARG A 12 -6.47 -10.01 22.11
CA ARG A 12 -6.95 -10.87 21.02
C ARG A 12 -8.45 -11.04 21.02
N GLN A 13 -9.07 -11.19 22.19
CA GLN A 13 -10.53 -11.30 22.30
C GLN A 13 -11.21 -10.01 21.84
N ILE A 14 -10.73 -8.86 22.31
CA ILE A 14 -11.24 -7.55 21.89
C ILE A 14 -11.10 -7.38 20.38
N ALA A 15 -9.92 -7.64 19.82
CA ALA A 15 -9.70 -7.48 18.39
C ALA A 15 -10.63 -8.36 17.55
N ARG A 16 -10.88 -9.61 17.97
CA ARG A 16 -11.81 -10.52 17.28
C ARG A 16 -13.27 -10.06 17.41
N ALA A 17 -13.67 -9.58 18.58
CA ALA A 17 -15.02 -9.05 18.79
C ALA A 17 -15.31 -7.83 17.90
N LEU A 18 -14.28 -7.07 17.54
CA LEU A 18 -14.36 -5.96 16.58
C LEU A 18 -14.20 -6.40 15.11
N GLY A 19 -14.20 -7.71 14.81
CA GLY A 19 -14.04 -8.25 13.46
C GLY A 19 -12.59 -8.27 12.94
N GLY A 20 -11.61 -7.91 13.78
CA GLY A 20 -10.20 -7.94 13.43
C GLY A 20 -9.59 -9.34 13.47
N SER A 21 -8.51 -9.53 12.71
CA SER A 21 -7.71 -10.77 12.71
C SER A 21 -6.37 -10.54 13.42
N PRO A 22 -6.29 -10.75 14.75
CA PRO A 22 -5.10 -10.41 15.51
C PRO A 22 -3.94 -11.36 15.22
N VAL A 23 -2.78 -10.79 14.85
CA VAL A 23 -1.56 -11.53 14.53
C VAL A 23 -0.53 -11.39 15.66
N ARG A 24 0.17 -12.48 16.01
CA ARG A 24 1.31 -12.43 16.95
C ARG A 24 2.57 -12.02 16.18
N ILE A 25 3.29 -11.03 16.70
CA ILE A 25 4.49 -10.48 16.06
C ILE A 25 5.55 -10.34 17.14
N ALA A 26 6.73 -10.92 16.90
CA ALA A 26 7.88 -10.74 17.79
C ALA A 26 8.29 -9.26 17.84
N GLY A 27 8.71 -8.75 19.00
CA GLY A 27 9.08 -7.34 19.17
C GLY A 27 10.09 -6.84 18.15
N SER A 28 11.10 -7.66 17.84
CA SER A 28 12.11 -7.36 16.82
C SER A 28 11.55 -7.16 15.40
N LYS A 29 10.34 -7.66 15.11
CA LYS A 29 9.66 -7.53 13.81
C LYS A 29 8.58 -6.45 13.78
N LYS A 30 8.31 -5.77 14.90
CA LYS A 30 7.27 -4.73 14.97
C LYS A 30 7.54 -3.58 14.01
N ILE A 31 8.80 -3.14 13.90
CA ILE A 31 9.19 -2.04 12.99
C ILE A 31 8.78 -2.37 11.55
N LEU A 32 9.07 -3.57 11.08
CA LEU A 32 8.71 -4.01 9.73
C LEU A 32 7.19 -4.10 9.54
N TYR A 33 6.46 -4.58 10.55
CA TYR A 33 5.00 -4.61 10.51
C TYR A 33 4.40 -3.20 10.42
N HIS A 34 4.89 -2.26 11.24
CA HIS A 34 4.43 -0.88 11.21
C HIS A 34 4.79 -0.18 9.91
N ALA A 35 5.99 -0.43 9.36
CA ALA A 35 6.37 0.06 8.05
C ALA A 35 5.41 -0.47 6.96
N ALA A 36 5.12 -1.77 6.95
CA ALA A 36 4.17 -2.34 6.01
C ALA A 36 2.75 -1.75 6.17
N ALA A 37 2.28 -1.54 7.40
CA ALA A 37 0.98 -0.92 7.69
C ALA A 37 0.94 0.56 7.25
N ALA A 38 2.00 1.32 7.50
CA ALA A 38 2.13 2.70 7.05
C ALA A 38 2.10 2.80 5.52
N MET A 39 2.74 1.84 4.81
CA MET A 39 2.67 1.76 3.36
C MET A 39 1.27 1.39 2.85
N ALA A 40 0.60 0.43 3.50
CA ALA A 40 -0.71 -0.05 3.08
C ALA A 40 -1.85 0.95 3.33
N ALA A 41 -1.70 1.88 4.29
CA ALA A 41 -2.72 2.86 4.64
C ALA A 41 -2.24 4.31 4.41
N GLY A 42 -1.22 4.74 5.16
CA GLY A 42 -0.75 6.13 5.14
C GLY A 42 -0.24 6.59 3.77
N HIS A 43 0.56 5.77 3.09
CA HIS A 43 1.07 6.13 1.77
C HIS A 43 -0.01 6.12 0.69
N VAL A 44 -1.03 5.26 0.80
CA VAL A 44 -2.17 5.27 -0.13
C VAL A 44 -2.90 6.62 -0.06
N LEU A 45 -3.14 7.12 1.15
CA LEU A 45 -3.73 8.45 1.34
C LEU A 45 -2.86 9.56 0.75
N ALA A 46 -1.54 9.53 1.01
CA ALA A 46 -0.62 10.53 0.48
C ALA A 46 -0.60 10.56 -1.07
N LEU A 47 -0.67 9.38 -1.70
CA LEU A 47 -0.77 9.26 -3.16
C LEU A 47 -2.10 9.79 -3.70
N GLU A 48 -3.21 9.50 -3.02
CA GLU A 48 -4.53 10.01 -3.38
C GLU A 48 -4.57 11.55 -3.29
N GLU A 49 -3.97 12.13 -2.25
CA GLU A 49 -3.86 13.58 -2.08
C GLU A 49 -3.01 14.23 -3.18
N ALA A 50 -1.87 13.62 -3.53
CA ALA A 50 -1.05 14.09 -4.63
C ALA A 50 -1.81 14.05 -5.97
N ALA A 51 -2.56 12.97 -6.24
CA ALA A 51 -3.41 12.86 -7.43
C ALA A 51 -4.53 13.91 -7.45
N MET A 52 -5.15 14.19 -6.29
CA MET A 52 -6.14 15.27 -6.17
C MET A 52 -5.54 16.63 -6.52
N GLN A 53 -4.32 16.94 -6.05
CA GLN A 53 -3.68 18.23 -6.37
C GLN A 53 -3.47 18.43 -7.88
N LEU A 54 -3.20 17.35 -8.62
CA LEU A 54 -3.12 17.41 -10.09
C LEU A 54 -4.47 17.73 -10.73
N LEU A 55 -5.58 17.22 -10.22
CA LEU A 55 -6.91 17.57 -10.75
C LEU A 55 -7.32 18.99 -10.36
N LEU A 56 -6.96 19.43 -9.15
CA LEU A 56 -7.19 20.81 -8.71
C LEU A 56 -6.43 21.82 -9.58
N SER A 57 -5.19 21.51 -10.00
CA SER A 57 -4.42 22.40 -10.88
C SER A 57 -5.01 22.51 -12.29
N LEU A 58 -5.88 21.58 -12.68
CA LEU A 58 -6.69 21.65 -13.92
C LEU A 58 -8.01 22.44 -13.73
N GLY A 59 -8.22 23.06 -12.57
CA GLY A 59 -9.41 23.86 -12.27
C GLY A 59 -10.60 23.08 -11.72
N MET A 60 -10.43 21.79 -11.42
CA MET A 60 -11.49 20.96 -10.85
C MET A 60 -11.75 21.34 -9.38
N ARG A 61 -13.01 21.26 -8.91
CA ARG A 61 -13.30 21.43 -7.48
C ARG A 61 -12.87 20.20 -6.70
N ARG A 62 -12.49 20.39 -5.43
CA ARG A 62 -12.08 19.28 -4.55
C ARG A 62 -13.10 18.14 -4.49
N SER A 63 -14.39 18.46 -4.43
CA SER A 63 -15.45 17.45 -4.39
C SER A 63 -15.57 16.64 -5.70
N GLU A 64 -15.26 17.26 -6.84
CA GLU A 64 -15.22 16.58 -8.14
C GLU A 64 -13.99 15.68 -8.25
N ALA A 65 -12.82 16.15 -7.79
CA ALA A 65 -11.60 15.36 -7.76
C ALA A 65 -11.75 14.10 -6.88
N VAL A 66 -12.35 14.24 -5.69
CA VAL A 66 -12.65 13.09 -4.80
C VAL A 66 -13.62 12.12 -5.48
N ARG A 67 -14.69 12.62 -6.12
CA ARG A 67 -15.65 11.77 -6.85
C ARG A 67 -15.02 11.04 -8.04
N ALA A 68 -14.03 11.65 -8.68
CA ALA A 68 -13.33 11.05 -9.82
C ALA A 68 -12.30 9.99 -9.39
N LEU A 69 -11.52 10.25 -8.33
CA LEU A 69 -10.37 9.42 -7.97
C LEU A 69 -10.72 8.29 -7.00
N LEU A 70 -11.55 8.56 -5.98
CA LEU A 70 -11.83 7.58 -4.92
C LEU A 70 -12.42 6.26 -5.45
N PRO A 71 -13.36 6.25 -6.42
CA PRO A 71 -13.83 5.00 -7.01
C PRO A 71 -12.72 4.20 -7.71
N LEU A 72 -11.74 4.86 -8.33
CA LEU A 72 -10.62 4.19 -8.98
C LEU A 72 -9.73 3.47 -7.96
N THR A 73 -9.41 4.15 -6.85
CA THR A 73 -8.60 3.56 -5.77
C THR A 73 -9.35 2.41 -5.08
N ARG A 74 -10.67 2.54 -4.86
CA ARG A 74 -11.51 1.43 -4.38
C ARG A 74 -11.47 0.23 -5.31
N GLN A 75 -11.64 0.45 -6.61
CA GLN A 75 -11.60 -0.61 -7.61
C GLN A 75 -10.26 -1.35 -7.61
N VAL A 76 -9.14 -0.65 -7.41
CA VAL A 76 -7.81 -1.28 -7.29
C VAL A 76 -7.74 -2.23 -6.09
N LEU A 77 -8.30 -1.84 -4.95
CA LEU A 77 -8.33 -2.66 -3.74
C LEU A 77 -9.29 -3.86 -3.89
N GLU A 78 -10.47 -3.65 -4.46
CA GLU A 78 -11.43 -4.73 -4.78
C GLU A 78 -10.83 -5.74 -5.76
N ASN A 79 -10.11 -5.28 -6.78
CA ASN A 79 -9.39 -6.14 -7.71
C ASN A 79 -8.27 -6.92 -7.00
N PHE A 80 -7.59 -6.29 -6.05
CA PHE A 80 -6.55 -6.95 -5.24
C PHE A 80 -7.14 -8.08 -4.41
N GLU A 81 -8.29 -7.85 -3.79
CA GLU A 81 -8.99 -8.85 -2.98
C GLU A 81 -9.50 -10.02 -3.83
N THR A 82 -10.13 -9.74 -4.97
CA THR A 82 -10.77 -10.75 -5.82
C THR A 82 -9.79 -11.52 -6.72
N LEU A 83 -8.79 -10.83 -7.30
CA LEU A 83 -7.88 -11.41 -8.31
C LEU A 83 -6.46 -11.66 -7.77
N GLY A 84 -6.13 -11.11 -6.60
CA GLY A 84 -4.80 -11.17 -6.03
C GLY A 84 -3.76 -10.23 -6.67
N PRO A 85 -2.58 -10.08 -6.04
CA PRO A 85 -1.60 -9.04 -6.31
C PRO A 85 -1.00 -9.02 -7.73
N ARG A 86 -1.00 -10.15 -8.44
CA ARG A 86 -0.39 -10.24 -9.78
C ARG A 86 -1.31 -9.71 -10.87
N VAL A 87 -2.60 -9.98 -10.75
CA VAL A 87 -3.61 -9.74 -11.79
C VAL A 87 -4.41 -8.47 -11.52
N ALA A 88 -4.47 -8.01 -10.26
CA ALA A 88 -5.15 -6.77 -9.88
C ALA A 88 -4.64 -5.50 -10.58
N TRP A 89 -3.48 -5.56 -11.22
CA TRP A 89 -2.97 -4.50 -12.08
C TRP A 89 -3.73 -4.52 -13.40
N THR A 90 -4.71 -3.63 -13.54
CA THR A 90 -5.53 -3.48 -14.74
C THR A 90 -5.30 -2.13 -15.43
N GLY A 91 -5.82 -1.97 -16.65
CA GLY A 91 -5.77 -0.70 -17.38
C GLY A 91 -4.39 -0.32 -17.94
N PRO A 92 -4.17 0.96 -18.31
CA PRO A 92 -2.93 1.45 -18.92
C PRO A 92 -1.69 1.15 -18.07
N ILE A 93 -1.85 1.16 -16.75
CA ILE A 93 -0.78 0.92 -15.77
C ILE A 93 -0.12 -0.44 -16.00
N THR A 94 -0.85 -1.47 -16.45
CA THR A 94 -0.27 -2.78 -16.79
C THR A 94 0.82 -2.67 -17.87
N LYS A 95 0.55 -1.87 -18.92
CA LYS A 95 1.50 -1.60 -20.00
C LYS A 95 2.70 -0.77 -19.50
N TRP A 96 2.47 0.21 -18.63
CA TRP A 96 3.53 1.02 -18.03
C TRP A 96 4.37 0.23 -17.02
N ARG A 97 3.77 -0.66 -16.22
CA ARG A 97 4.46 -1.51 -15.25
C ARG A 97 5.41 -2.47 -15.94
N GLY A 98 5.01 -3.06 -17.07
CA GLY A 98 5.90 -3.86 -17.91
C GLY A 98 7.16 -3.09 -18.33
N ARG A 99 6.98 -1.82 -18.73
CA ARG A 99 8.08 -0.92 -19.13
C ARG A 99 8.95 -0.48 -17.95
N ILE A 100 8.36 -0.06 -16.83
CA ILE A 100 9.07 0.32 -15.61
C ILE A 100 9.85 -0.88 -15.05
N CYS A 101 9.25 -2.07 -14.97
CA CYS A 101 9.96 -3.28 -14.55
C CYS A 101 11.09 -3.67 -15.50
N LYS A 102 10.96 -3.42 -16.82
CA LYS A 102 12.07 -3.60 -17.78
C LYS A 102 13.17 -2.58 -17.53
N HIS A 103 12.80 -1.31 -17.35
CA HIS A 103 13.72 -0.21 -17.07
C HIS A 103 14.50 -0.45 -15.76
N CYS A 104 13.82 -0.73 -14.64
CA CYS A 104 14.47 -1.04 -13.36
C CYS A 104 15.38 -2.27 -13.45
N ARG A 105 15.01 -3.31 -14.22
CA ARG A 105 15.89 -4.47 -14.45
C ARG A 105 17.13 -4.14 -15.27
N ASN A 106 16.99 -3.33 -16.32
CA ASN A 106 18.13 -2.84 -17.09
C ASN A 106 19.03 -1.96 -16.24
N HIS A 107 18.45 -1.04 -15.47
CA HIS A 107 19.19 -0.17 -14.57
C HIS A 107 19.94 -0.98 -13.51
N ARG A 108 19.33 -2.03 -12.93
CA ARG A 108 20.01 -2.90 -11.95
C ARG A 108 21.14 -3.73 -12.55
N ARG A 109 21.06 -4.10 -13.83
CA ARG A 109 22.12 -4.78 -14.57
C ARG A 109 23.26 -3.85 -14.97
N ASN A 110 22.95 -2.57 -15.17
CA ASN A 110 23.88 -1.54 -15.62
C ASN A 110 24.35 -0.60 -14.50
N LEU A 111 24.03 -0.90 -13.23
CA LEU A 111 24.58 -0.16 -12.09
C LEU A 111 26.10 -0.42 -12.07
N PRO A 112 26.96 0.62 -12.17
CA PRO A 112 28.36 0.45 -11.86
C PRO A 112 28.45 -0.08 -10.44
N LYS A 113 29.24 -1.15 -10.24
CA LYS A 113 29.49 -1.69 -8.90
C LYS A 113 30.01 -0.54 -8.04
N LEU A 114 29.20 -0.03 -7.12
CA LEU A 114 29.65 0.89 -6.10
C LEU A 114 30.67 0.12 -5.27
N THR A 115 31.95 0.33 -5.58
CA THR A 115 33.07 -0.16 -4.81
C THR A 115 32.93 0.42 -3.41
N ARG A 116 32.64 -0.46 -2.43
CA ARG A 116 32.77 -0.12 -1.01
C ARG A 116 34.23 0.28 -0.78
N ARG A 117 34.45 1.53 -0.38
CA ARG A 117 35.61 1.89 0.44
C ARG A 117 35.22 1.72 1.90
#